data_AF-J9FGJ0-F1
#
_entry.id   AF-J9FGJ0-F1
#
_cell.length_a   1.000
_cell.length_b   1.000
_cell.length_c   1.000
_cell.angle_alpha   90.00
_cell.angle_beta   90.00
_cell.angle_gamma   90.00
#
_symmetry.space_group_name_H-M   'P 1'
#
loop_
_entity.id
_entity.type
_entity.pdbx_description
1 polymer ?
#
loop_
_entity_poly.entity_id
_entity_poly.type
_entity_poly.pdbx_seq_one_letter_code
_entity_poly.pdbx_strand_id
1 'polypeptide(L)' 'MSCRKLGTPPSNEWPQNAVIERSFYPSYPGQPMRRIAPKLPPDAARLVKSMLSFLPETRPSCAEALSTEYFRQKHGSVV' A
#
# COMPACT_ATOMS: atom_id res chain seq x y z
N MET A 1 -2.36 -1.81 14.48
CA MET A 1 -2.11 -3.09 13.77
C MET A 1 -1.52 -2.94 12.35
N SER A 2 -1.26 -1.74 11.83
CA SER A 2 -0.81 -1.56 10.43
C SER A 2 0.69 -1.85 10.18
N CYS A 3 1.58 -1.40 11.07
CA CYS A 3 3.04 -1.45 10.83
C CYS A 3 3.63 -2.87 10.75
N ARG A 4 3.01 -3.89 11.36
CA ARG A 4 3.50 -5.28 11.30
C ARG A 4 3.41 -5.92 9.90
N LYS A 5 2.51 -5.41 9.05
CA LYS A 5 2.30 -5.91 7.69
C LYS A 5 2.99 -5.01 6.67
N LEU A 6 2.75 -3.70 6.75
CA LEU A 6 3.30 -2.72 5.79
C LEU A 6 4.74 -2.31 6.10
N GLY A 7 5.21 -2.57 7.32
CA GLY A 7 6.46 -2.04 7.84
C GLY A 7 6.23 -0.77 8.64
N THR A 8 7.25 -0.35 9.37
CA THR A 8 7.26 0.95 10.04
C THR A 8 7.79 1.97 9.04
N PRO A 9 7.05 3.06 8.73
CA PRO A 9 7.49 4.09 7.79
C PRO A 9 8.87 4.62 8.20
N PRO A 10 9.75 5.00 7.26
CA PRO A 10 11.00 5.69 7.58
C PRO A 10 10.73 7.09 8.14
N SER A 11 11.73 7.71 8.77
CA SER A 11 11.56 9.01 9.45
C SER A 11 11.13 10.13 8.51
N ASN A 12 11.54 10.10 7.24
CA ASN A 12 11.13 11.08 6.22
C ASN A 12 9.68 10.91 5.74
N GLU A 13 9.07 9.74 5.98
CA GLU A 13 7.64 9.49 5.69
C GLU A 13 6.77 9.64 6.96
N TRP A 14 7.38 9.96 8.11
CA TRP A 14 6.65 10.24 9.34
C TRP A 14 6.13 11.68 9.31
N PRO A 15 4.86 11.94 9.67
CA PRO A 15 4.32 13.30 9.68
C PRO A 15 5.05 14.17 10.71
N GLN A 16 5.48 15.36 10.30
CA GLN A 16 6.16 16.31 11.19
C GLN A 16 5.26 16.82 12.32
N ASN A 17 3.95 16.85 12.08
CA ASN A 17 2.93 17.29 13.03
C ASN A 17 2.28 16.11 13.79
N ALA A 18 2.90 14.93 13.78
CA ALA A 18 2.38 13.79 14.53
C ALA A 18 2.48 14.04 16.04
N VAL A 19 1.39 13.83 16.76
CA VAL A 19 1.35 13.90 18.23
C VAL A 19 2.20 12.79 18.86
N ILE A 20 2.36 11.67 18.16
CA ILE A 20 3.12 10.50 18.60
C ILE A 20 4.40 10.41 17.76
N GLU A 21 5.54 10.31 18.45
CA GLU A 21 6.84 10.10 17.82
C GLU A 21 6.95 8.72 17.17
N ARG A 22 7.68 8.63 16.06
CA ARG A 22 7.92 7.36 15.34
C ARG A 22 8.49 6.26 16.25
N SER A 23 9.35 6.65 17.18
CA SER A 23 10.05 5.74 18.11
C SER A 23 9.14 4.98 19.07
N PHE A 24 7.89 5.42 19.27
CA PHE A 24 6.89 4.68 20.05
C PHE A 24 6.43 3.40 19.36
N TYR A 25 6.69 3.26 18.05
CA TYR A 25 6.39 2.05 17.31
C TYR A 25 7.67 1.22 17.11
N PRO A 26 7.64 -0.09 17.39
CA PRO A 26 8.74 -0.98 17.04
C PRO A 26 9.02 -0.92 15.53
N SER A 27 10.29 -1.07 15.16
CA SER A 27 10.68 -1.14 13.76
C SER A 27 10.32 -2.51 13.20
N TYR A 28 9.44 -2.55 12.19
CA TYR A 28 9.07 -3.76 11.47
C TYR A 28 9.50 -3.66 10.00
N PRO A 29 10.09 -4.72 9.43
CA PRO A 29 10.25 -4.79 7.99
C PRO A 29 8.87 -4.97 7.33
N GLY A 30 8.66 -4.31 6.19
CA GLY A 30 7.47 -4.52 5.37
C GLY A 30 7.43 -5.95 4.83
N GLN A 31 6.25 -6.57 4.89
CA GLN A 31 6.07 -7.90 4.31
C GLN A 31 5.72 -7.78 2.82
N PRO A 32 6.22 -8.71 1.97
CA PRO A 32 5.87 -8.70 0.56
C PRO A 32 4.37 -8.95 0.38
N MET A 33 3.76 -8.28 -0.60
CA MET A 33 2.31 -8.36 -0.84
C MET A 33 1.86 -9.80 -1.10
N ARG A 34 2.68 -10.63 -1.75
CA ARG A 34 2.42 -12.06 -1.98
C ARG A 34 2.27 -12.87 -0.69
N ARG A 35 2.90 -12.44 0.41
CA ARG A 35 2.73 -13.07 1.74
C ARG A 35 1.46 -12.58 2.44
N ILE A 36 1.09 -11.33 2.23
CA ILE A 36 -0.11 -10.72 2.85
C ILE A 36 -1.39 -11.18 2.13
N ALA A 37 -1.37 -11.18 0.80
CA ALA A 37 -2.48 -11.50 -0.10
C ALA A 37 -2.01 -12.39 -1.26
N PRO A 38 -1.81 -13.70 -1.02
CA PRO A 38 -1.21 -14.62 -2.00
C PRO A 38 -2.06 -14.85 -3.26
N LYS A 39 -3.38 -14.62 -3.17
CA LYS A 39 -4.33 -14.78 -4.29
C LYS A 39 -4.44 -13.54 -5.16
N LEU A 40 -3.75 -12.45 -4.80
CA LEU A 40 -3.84 -11.18 -5.50
C LEU A 40 -3.02 -11.24 -6.79
N PRO A 41 -3.62 -10.95 -7.96
CA PRO A 41 -2.88 -10.83 -9.21
C PRO A 41 -1.74 -9.80 -9.13
N PRO A 42 -0.63 -9.94 -9.89
CA PRO A 42 0.54 -9.06 -9.76
C PRO A 42 0.26 -7.57 -10.02
N ASP A 43 -0.62 -7.27 -10.96
CA ASP A 43 -1.11 -5.93 -11.31
C ASP A 43 -1.98 -5.35 -10.19
N ALA A 44 -2.92 -6.12 -9.66
CA ALA A 44 -3.73 -5.77 -8.50
C ALA A 44 -2.85 -5.52 -7.26
N ALA A 45 -1.82 -6.34 -7.06
CA ALA A 45 -0.86 -6.18 -5.97
C ALA A 45 -0.07 -4.88 -6.06
N ARG A 46 0.26 -4.43 -7.27
CA ARG A 46 0.92 -3.15 -7.51
C ARG A 46 0.00 -1.99 -7.17
N LEU A 47 -1.25 -2.03 -7.63
CA LEU A 47 -2.27 -1.03 -7.32
C LEU A 47 -2.51 -0.93 -5.81
N VAL A 48 -2.81 -2.05 -5.15
CA VAL A 48 -3.05 -2.10 -3.70
C VAL A 48 -1.84 -1.58 -2.93
N LYS A 49 -0.61 -1.92 -3.35
CA LYS A 49 0.60 -1.40 -2.71
C LYS A 49 0.67 0.13 -2.81
N SER A 50 0.33 0.72 -3.96
CA SER A 50 0.33 2.18 -4.13
C SER A 50 -0.75 2.89 -3.31
N MET A 51 -1.92 2.25 -3.10
CA MET A 51 -2.99 2.79 -2.26
C MET A 51 -2.63 2.78 -0.76
N LEU A 52 -1.72 1.90 -0.36
CA LEU A 52 -1.28 1.72 1.02
C LEU A 52 0.00 2.52 1.37
N SER A 53 0.39 3.48 0.53
CA SER A 53 1.50 4.38 0.82
C SER A 53 1.24 5.22 2.08
N PHE A 54 2.28 5.43 2.90
CA PHE A 54 2.18 6.20 4.15
C PHE A 54 1.93 7.68 3.88
N LEU A 55 2.65 8.26 2.92
CA LEU A 55 2.48 9.65 2.52
C LEU A 55 1.20 9.84 1.70
N PRO A 56 0.24 10.68 2.15
CA PRO A 56 -1.00 10.94 1.42
C PRO A 56 -0.80 11.39 -0.03
N GLU A 57 0.17 12.27 -0.27
CA GLU A 57 0.51 12.81 -1.59
C GLU A 57 1.07 11.77 -2.57
N THR A 58 1.50 10.61 -2.07
CA THR A 58 1.99 9.51 -2.92
C THR A 58 0.92 8.46 -3.21
N ARG A 59 -0.27 8.58 -2.60
CA ARG A 59 -1.40 7.70 -2.87
C ARG A 59 -2.11 8.16 -4.14
N PRO A 60 -2.45 7.23 -5.05
CA PRO A 60 -3.17 7.59 -6.26
C PRO A 60 -4.57 8.11 -5.91
N SER A 61 -5.04 9.08 -6.69
CA SER A 61 -6.45 9.45 -6.74
C SER A 61 -7.30 8.30 -7.29
N CYS A 62 -8.62 8.42 -7.13
CA CYS A 62 -9.56 7.46 -7.71
C CYS A 62 -9.41 7.36 -9.23
N ALA A 63 -9.28 8.49 -9.93
CA ALA A 63 -9.12 8.52 -11.37
C ALA A 63 -7.83 7.82 -11.83
N GLU A 64 -6.71 8.06 -11.15
CA GLU A 64 -5.44 7.39 -11.44
C GLU A 64 -5.52 5.90 -11.16
N ALA A 65 -6.14 5.50 -10.04
CA ALA A 65 -6.33 4.09 -9.70
C ALA A 65 -7.13 3.33 -10.76
N LEU A 66 -8.23 3.91 -11.25
CA LEU A 66 -9.07 3.32 -12.30
C LEU A 66 -8.36 3.23 -13.66
N SER A 67 -7.30 4.01 -13.88
CA SER A 67 -6.51 3.99 -15.12
C SER A 67 -5.43 2.90 -15.18
N THR A 68 -5.18 2.18 -14.07
CA THR A 68 -4.11 1.17 -13.98
C THR A 68 -4.37 -0.09 -14.79
N GLU A 69 -3.31 -0.90 -15.03
CA GLU A 69 -3.42 -2.11 -15.85
C GLU A 69 -4.41 -3.15 -15.31
N TYR A 70 -4.64 -3.13 -13.98
CA TYR A 70 -5.60 -3.99 -13.33
C TYR A 70 -7.03 -3.81 -13.87
N PHE A 71 -7.45 -2.56 -14.09
CA PHE A 71 -8.78 -2.26 -14.63
C PHE A 71 -8.82 -2.18 -16.16
N ARG A 72 -7.68 -2.02 -16.84
CA ARG A 72 -7.59 -2.07 -18.32
C ARG A 72 -7.72 -3.48 -18.87
N GLN A 73 -7.33 -4.50 -18.12
CA GLN A 73 -7.56 -5.87 -18.52
C GLN A 73 -9.06 -6.17 -18.41
N LYS A 74 -9.69 -6.52 -19.54
CA LYS A 74 -10.98 -7.22 -19.49
C LYS A 74 -10.73 -8.54 -18.77
N HIS A 75 -10.99 -8.59 -17.47
CA HIS A 75 -11.32 -9.84 -16.82
C HIS A 75 -12.64 -10.29 -17.47
N GLY A 76 -12.52 -11.00 -18.59
CA GLY A 76 -13.65 -11.66 -19.24
C GLY A 76 -14.37 -12.51 -18.21
N SER A 77 -15.70 -12.46 -18.25
CA SER A 77 -16.66 -13.16 -17.41
C SER A 77 -16.08 -14.25 -16.52
N VAL A 78 -16.18 -14.05 -15.21
CA VAL A 78 -16.40 -15.18 -14.33
C VAL A 78 -17.82 -15.66 -14.64
N VAL A 79 -17.93 -16.67 -15.50
CA VAL A 79 -19.15 -17.49 -15.67
C VAL A 79 -19.27 -18.41 -14.46
#